data_AF-A0A0F9GCS1-F1
#
_entry.id   AF-A0A0F9GCS1-F1
#
_cell.length_a   1.000
_cell.length_b   1.000
_cell.length_c   1.000
_cell.angle_alpha   90.00
_cell.angle_beta   90.00
_cell.angle_gamma   90.00
#
_symmetry.space_group_name_H-M   'P 1'
#
loop_
_entity.id
_entity.type
_entity.pdbx_description
1 polymer ?
#
loop_
_entity_poly.entity_id
_entity_poly.type
_entity_poly.pdbx_seq_one_letter_code
_entity_poly.pdbx_strand_id
1 'polypeptide(L)'
;MSKTTAILMVLCLGVVSSAALADDYIWSGTNSNDWSDGGNWGVTATVPTSVDKAIFGATALPLVDISSTVADLDITAGNVNIGGPGPL
;
A
#
# COMPACT_ATOMS: atom_id res chain seq x y z
N MET A 1 14.67 -48.21 -37.96
CA MET A 1 13.56 -47.21 -38.06
C MET A 1 13.68 -46.27 -36.87
N SER A 2 14.32 -45.12 -37.06
CA SER A 2 14.51 -44.10 -36.02
C SER A 2 13.22 -43.27 -35.91
N LYS A 3 12.55 -43.30 -34.76
CA LYS A 3 11.35 -42.48 -34.51
C LYS A 3 11.78 -41.17 -33.87
N THR A 4 11.67 -40.13 -34.68
CA THR A 4 11.90 -38.73 -34.39
C THR A 4 11.20 -38.29 -33.11
N THR A 5 12.00 -37.76 -32.21
CA THR A 5 11.69 -36.99 -31.01
C THR A 5 10.48 -36.07 -31.20
N ALA A 6 9.41 -36.31 -30.45
CA ALA A 6 8.33 -35.35 -30.29
C ALA A 6 8.72 -34.33 -29.21
N ILE A 7 8.78 -33.07 -29.63
CA ILE A 7 9.11 -31.90 -28.83
C ILE A 7 8.08 -31.75 -27.70
N LEU A 8 8.56 -31.86 -26.46
CA LEU A 8 7.81 -31.54 -25.25
C LEU A 8 7.75 -30.00 -25.14
N MET A 9 6.72 -29.38 -25.71
CA MET A 9 6.39 -27.98 -25.38
C MET A 9 5.84 -27.95 -23.96
N VAL A 10 6.73 -27.76 -22.99
CA VAL A 10 6.36 -27.36 -21.63
C VAL A 10 5.85 -25.93 -21.72
N LEU A 11 4.53 -25.76 -21.76
CA LEU A 11 3.88 -24.50 -21.49
C LEU A 11 4.15 -24.16 -20.02
N CYS A 12 5.29 -23.52 -19.75
CA CYS A 12 5.46 -22.79 -18.49
C CYS A 12 4.45 -21.65 -18.52
N LEU A 13 3.25 -21.88 -17.96
CA LEU A 13 2.49 -20.80 -17.36
C LEU A 13 3.37 -20.23 -16.26
N GLY A 14 4.22 -19.28 -16.64
CA GLY A 14 4.94 -18.45 -15.72
C GLY A 14 3.88 -17.77 -14.88
N VAL A 15 3.68 -18.28 -13.67
CA VAL A 15 3.02 -17.55 -12.60
C VAL A 15 3.92 -16.34 -12.40
N VAL A 16 3.65 -15.27 -13.14
CA VAL A 16 4.16 -13.95 -12.79
C VAL A 16 3.47 -13.62 -11.50
N SER A 17 4.07 -14.06 -10.39
CA SER A 17 3.81 -13.45 -9.10
C SER A 17 4.16 -11.99 -9.31
N SER A 18 3.12 -11.17 -9.54
CA SER A 18 3.19 -9.73 -9.45
C SER A 18 3.75 -9.45 -8.06
N ALA A 19 5.08 -9.32 -7.96
CA ALA A 19 5.68 -8.74 -6.78
C ALA A 19 5.10 -7.32 -6.74
N ALA A 20 4.10 -7.12 -5.89
CA ALA A 20 3.62 -5.78 -5.60
C ALA A 20 4.85 -5.00 -5.15
N LEU A 21 5.25 -4.02 -5.94
CA LEU A 21 6.41 -3.20 -5.62
C LEU A 21 6.02 -2.41 -4.37
N ALA A 22 6.73 -2.63 -3.28
CA ALA A 22 6.60 -1.80 -2.09
C ALA A 22 6.99 -0.37 -2.46
N ASP A 23 6.13 0.60 -2.16
CA ASP A 23 6.40 2.01 -2.36
C ASP A 23 6.20 2.81 -1.05
N ASP A 24 6.75 4.02 -1.04
CA ASP A 24 6.70 4.96 0.08
C ASP A 24 5.56 5.96 -0.12
N TYR A 25 4.55 5.90 0.73
CA TYR A 25 3.37 6.77 0.69
C TYR A 25 3.46 7.87 1.74
N ILE A 26 3.65 9.11 1.29
CA ILE A 26 3.72 10.27 2.18
C ILE A 26 2.32 10.83 2.39
N TRP A 27 1.90 10.91 3.65
CA TRP A 27 0.65 11.58 4.05
C TRP A 27 0.80 13.10 3.95
N SER A 28 -0.05 13.73 3.15
CA SER A 28 -0.18 15.18 3.05
C SER A 28 -1.32 15.74 3.92
N GLY A 29 -2.42 14.99 4.05
CA GLY A 29 -3.65 15.43 4.72
C GLY A 29 -4.24 16.71 4.13
N THR A 30 -3.96 17.01 2.85
CA THR A 30 -4.38 18.25 2.19
C THR A 30 -5.82 18.23 1.70
N ASN A 31 -6.39 17.05 1.47
CA ASN A 31 -7.76 16.90 0.97
C ASN A 31 -8.76 16.72 2.12
N SER A 32 -8.42 15.87 3.09
CA SER A 32 -9.20 15.62 4.31
C SER A 32 -8.31 15.03 5.41
N ASN A 33 -8.89 14.72 6.57
CA ASN A 33 -8.22 13.93 7.60
C ASN A 33 -8.49 12.42 7.48
N ASP A 34 -9.30 11.97 6.53
CA ASP A 34 -9.68 10.57 6.38
C ASP A 34 -8.51 9.75 5.81
N TRP A 35 -8.05 8.73 6.55
CA TRP A 35 -7.00 7.81 6.10
C TRP A 35 -7.31 7.16 4.75
N SER A 36 -8.59 6.88 4.47
CA SER A 36 -9.03 6.19 3.26
C SER A 36 -9.13 7.09 2.02
N ASP A 37 -8.96 8.39 2.21
CA ASP A 37 -8.96 9.35 1.11
C ASP A 37 -7.59 9.34 0.41
N GLY A 38 -7.55 8.65 -0.73
CA GLY A 38 -6.36 8.55 -1.58
C GLY A 38 -5.75 9.90 -1.95
N GLY A 39 -6.55 10.98 -2.01
CA GLY A 39 -6.05 12.33 -2.28
C GLY A 39 -5.13 12.91 -1.20
N ASN A 40 -5.09 12.29 -0.02
CA ASN A 40 -4.16 12.63 1.05
C ASN A 40 -2.80 11.92 0.95
N TRP A 41 -2.66 10.96 0.03
CA TRP A 41 -1.46 10.13 -0.11
C TRP A 41 -0.74 10.46 -1.41
N GLY A 42 0.52 10.89 -1.30
CA GLY A 42 1.38 11.43 -2.36
C GLY A 42 1.15 10.97 -3.81
N VAL A 43 2.15 10.34 -4.42
CA VAL A 43 2.41 10.44 -5.88
C VAL A 43 1.34 9.80 -6.78
N THR A 44 0.50 8.94 -6.23
CA THR A 44 -0.50 8.15 -6.98
C THR A 44 -1.94 8.45 -6.59
N ALA A 45 -2.18 9.29 -5.58
CA ALA A 45 -3.50 9.50 -5.00
C ALA A 45 -4.19 8.18 -4.59
N THR A 46 -3.41 7.20 -4.11
CA THR A 46 -3.89 5.89 -3.66
C THR A 46 -3.50 5.63 -2.21
N VAL A 47 -4.32 4.85 -1.51
CA VAL A 47 -4.06 4.46 -0.11
C VAL A 47 -2.98 3.37 -0.07
N PRO A 48 -1.99 3.44 0.85
CA PRO A 48 -0.99 2.40 1.00
C PRO A 48 -1.62 1.07 1.43
N THR A 49 -1.03 -0.03 0.97
CA THR A 49 -1.46 -1.41 1.24
C THR A 49 -0.46 -2.14 2.14
N SER A 50 -0.71 -3.43 2.40
CA SER A 50 0.09 -4.24 3.32
C SER A 50 1.54 -4.49 2.90
N VAL A 51 1.94 -4.09 1.69
CA VAL A 51 3.33 -4.16 1.23
C VAL A 51 4.03 -2.80 1.23
N ASP A 52 3.27 -1.73 1.45
CA ASP A 52 3.74 -0.36 1.32
C ASP A 52 4.16 0.22 2.67
N LYS A 53 4.97 1.27 2.61
CA LYS A 53 5.35 2.07 3.76
C LYS A 53 4.51 3.33 3.83
N ALA A 54 3.92 3.63 4.99
CA ALA A 54 3.25 4.90 5.24
C ALA A 54 4.20 5.85 6.00
N ILE A 55 4.31 7.10 5.53
CA ILE A 55 5.18 8.13 6.11
C ILE A 55 4.36 9.34 6.53
N PHE A 56 4.40 9.65 7.82
CA PHE A 56 3.83 10.86 8.41
C PHE A 56 4.89 11.94 8.59
N GLY A 57 4.89 12.92 7.68
CA GLY A 57 5.76 14.09 7.75
C GLY A 57 5.01 15.43 7.72
N ALA A 58 3.70 15.41 7.51
CA ALA A 58 2.86 16.60 7.50
C ALA A 58 2.29 16.92 8.91
N THR A 59 1.88 18.17 9.12
CA THR A 59 1.24 18.62 10.37
C THR A 59 -0.22 18.17 10.49
N ALA A 60 -0.83 17.74 9.38
CA ALA A 60 -2.21 17.27 9.35
C ALA A 60 -2.31 15.86 9.97
N LEU A 61 -3.12 15.73 11.02
CA LEU A 61 -3.27 14.47 11.74
C LEU A 61 -4.24 13.54 10.98
N PRO A 62 -3.83 12.31 10.62
CA PRO A 62 -4.74 11.33 10.04
C PRO A 62 -5.77 10.87 11.07
N LEU A 63 -6.98 10.61 10.60
CA LEU A 63 -8.03 9.87 11.29
C LEU A 63 -8.03 8.44 10.76
N VAL A 64 -7.59 7.49 11.60
CA VAL A 64 -7.65 6.05 11.29
C VAL A 64 -8.78 5.42 12.09
N ASP A 65 -9.96 5.33 11.48
CA ASP A 65 -11.18 4.73 12.05
C ASP A 65 -11.57 3.40 11.37
N ILE A 66 -10.80 2.96 10.39
CA ILE A 66 -10.91 1.68 9.72
C ILE A 66 -9.71 0.78 10.02
N SER A 67 -9.91 -0.53 9.92
CA SER A 67 -8.79 -1.48 9.90
C SER A 67 -7.93 -1.25 8.65
N SER A 68 -6.64 -1.01 8.85
CA SER A 68 -5.66 -0.84 7.77
C SER A 68 -4.36 -1.56 8.11
N THR A 69 -3.69 -2.08 7.09
CA THR A 69 -2.41 -2.78 7.22
C THR A 69 -1.41 -2.17 6.26
N VAL A 70 -0.24 -1.82 6.78
CA VAL A 70 0.94 -1.36 6.03
C VAL A 70 2.14 -2.20 6.43
N ALA A 71 3.15 -2.31 5.56
CA ALA A 71 4.37 -3.04 5.86
C ALA A 71 5.24 -2.31 6.87
N ASP A 72 5.27 -0.99 6.79
CA ASP A 72 6.04 -0.12 7.68
C ASP A 72 5.33 1.22 7.92
N LEU A 73 5.63 1.85 9.04
CA LEU A 73 5.04 3.11 9.47
C LEU A 73 6.11 4.02 10.08
N ASP A 74 6.44 5.09 9.37
CA ASP A 74 7.32 6.14 9.87
C ASP A 74 6.53 7.35 10.32
N ILE A 75 6.81 7.83 11.54
CA ILE A 75 6.30 9.11 12.06
C ILE A 75 7.50 10.04 12.21
N THR A 76 7.71 10.88 11.22
CA THR A 76 8.82 11.84 11.17
C THR A 76 8.49 13.18 11.82
N ALA A 77 7.20 13.51 11.92
CA ALA A 77 6.67 14.66 12.67
C ALA A 77 5.21 14.44 13.11
N GLY A 78 4.81 15.04 14.23
CA GLY A 78 3.43 15.02 14.71
C GLY A 78 3.03 13.75 15.47
N ASN A 79 1.73 13.42 15.44
CA ASN A 79 1.13 12.26 16.11
C ASN A 79 0.16 11.55 15.14
N VAL A 80 -0.08 10.25 15.34
CA VAL A 80 -1.14 9.50 14.63
C VAL A 80 -2.26 9.21 15.61
N ASN A 81 -3.50 9.55 15.26
CA ASN A 81 -4.67 9.24 16.08
C ASN A 81 -5.34 7.94 15.57
N ILE A 82 -5.25 6.88 16.37
CA ILE A 82 -5.84 5.57 16.05
C ILE A 82 -7.10 5.39 16.88
N GLY A 83 -8.24 5.17 16.22
CA GLY A 83 -9.49 4.80 16.89
C GLY A 83 -10.65 5.81 16.80
N GLY A 84 -10.59 6.80 15.90
CA GLY A 84 -11.67 7.77 15.73
C GLY A 84 -11.88 8.69 16.96
N PRO A 85 -12.79 9.67 16.92
CA PRO A 85 -13.38 10.15 18.18
C PRO A 85 -14.00 8.93 18.85
N GLY A 86 -13.61 8.63 20.09
CA GLY A 86 -14.20 7.52 20.86
C GLY A 86 -15.74 7.61 20.87
N PRO A 87 -16.45 6.50 21.13
CA PRO A 87 -17.91 6.52 21.14
C PRO A 87 -18.41 7.64 22.05
N LEU A 88 -19.27 8.50 21.50
CA LEU A 88 -19.98 9.57 22.22
C LEU A 88 -20.88 9.00 23.33
#